data_AF-A0AAJ3LG46-F1
#
_entry.id   AF-A0AAJ3LG46-F1
#
_cell.length_a   1.000
_cell.length_b   1.000
_cell.length_c   1.000
_cell.angle_alpha   90.00
_cell.angle_beta   90.00
_cell.angle_gamma   90.00
#
_symmetry.space_group_name_H-M   'P 1'
#
loop_
_entity.id
_entity.type
_entity.pdbx_description
1 polymer ?
#
loop_
_entity_poly.entity_id
_entity_poly.type
_entity_poly.pdbx_seq_one_letter_code
_entity_poly.pdbx_strand_id
1 'polypeptide(L)'
;MVSVWQAHLSFVLLGFVLLSLLRVTTPWRPWLLPVLVVVSFIPVNELPLAAYVRSFTDDLAISTLVLLAWVSLCRLGVVQPLQRPQKVQVLLLFGALSLVLYPATMGLTYFDPYRWGFNPRPMIVLIGVAALLMLWLRNTLSVWMLAAGTLAFALRLKASENYWDYLIDPLLTGYCLVAGLWMLAMAAWRPLLKLHRGQ
;
A
#
# COMPACT_ATOMS: atom_id res chain seq x y z
N MET A 1 19.54 15.09 -2.88
CA MET A 1 18.39 15.86 -3.40
C MET A 1 17.14 15.12 -2.97
N VAL A 2 16.32 15.73 -2.11
CA VAL A 2 15.10 15.08 -1.60
C VAL A 2 14.21 14.77 -2.79
N SER A 3 13.75 13.52 -2.90
CA SER A 3 12.88 13.02 -3.95
C SER A 3 11.52 13.75 -3.91
N VAL A 4 11.44 14.92 -4.53
CA VAL A 4 10.19 15.72 -4.59
C VAL A 4 9.15 14.99 -5.46
N TRP A 5 9.62 14.25 -6.47
CA TRP A 5 8.75 13.50 -7.39
C TRP A 5 7.83 12.50 -6.67
N GLN A 6 8.32 11.84 -5.62
CA GLN A 6 7.54 10.87 -4.86
C GLN A 6 6.43 11.53 -4.06
N ALA A 7 6.64 12.75 -3.55
CA ALA A 7 5.62 13.51 -2.86
C ALA A 7 4.44 13.81 -3.80
N HIS A 8 4.72 14.30 -5.01
CA HIS A 8 3.68 14.56 -6.02
C HIS A 8 2.95 13.29 -6.44
N LEU A 9 3.68 12.20 -6.69
CA LEU A 9 3.06 10.93 -7.07
C LEU A 9 2.13 10.39 -5.96
N SER A 10 2.60 10.43 -4.71
CA SER A 10 1.82 10.01 -3.54
C SER A 10 0.56 10.86 -3.39
N PHE A 11 0.70 12.19 -3.51
CA PHE A 11 -0.41 13.14 -3.45
C PHE A 11 -1.48 12.83 -4.51
N VAL A 12 -1.07 12.64 -5.76
CA VAL A 12 -1.97 12.38 -6.89
C VAL A 12 -2.70 11.05 -6.70
N LEU A 13 -1.96 9.98 -6.38
CA LEU A 13 -2.55 8.65 -6.23
C LEU A 13 -3.48 8.55 -5.02
N LEU A 14 -3.07 9.06 -3.86
CA LEU A 14 -3.92 9.11 -2.67
C LEU A 14 -5.18 9.95 -2.92
N GLY A 15 -5.01 11.17 -3.43
CA GLY A 15 -6.11 12.07 -3.74
C GLY A 15 -7.09 11.45 -4.72
N PHE A 16 -6.60 10.79 -5.77
CA PHE A 16 -7.44 10.12 -6.76
C PHE A 16 -8.24 8.97 -6.16
N VAL A 17 -7.59 8.12 -5.36
CA VAL A 17 -8.26 6.98 -4.69
C VAL A 17 -9.34 7.48 -3.73
N LEU A 18 -9.04 8.50 -2.92
CA LEU A 18 -9.99 9.10 -1.99
C LEU A 18 -11.18 9.76 -2.69
N LEU A 19 -10.95 10.58 -3.72
CA LEU A 19 -12.01 11.21 -4.51
C LEU A 19 -12.86 10.17 -5.26
N SER A 20 -12.25 9.06 -5.68
CA SER A 20 -12.95 7.95 -6.35
C SER A 20 -13.89 7.17 -5.43
N LEU A 21 -13.84 7.38 -4.11
CA LEU A 21 -14.81 6.84 -3.16
C LEU A 21 -16.19 7.51 -3.30
N LEU A 22 -16.22 8.77 -3.76
CA LEU A 22 -17.45 9.51 -3.97
C LEU A 22 -18.09 9.12 -5.30
N ARG A 23 -19.36 8.68 -5.29
CA ARG A 23 -20.05 8.27 -6.54
C ARG A 23 -20.18 9.40 -7.56
N VAL A 24 -20.25 10.64 -7.09
CA VAL A 24 -20.35 11.87 -7.91
C VAL A 24 -19.15 12.05 -8.83
N THR A 25 -17.97 11.53 -8.46
CA THR A 25 -16.75 11.70 -9.25
C THR A 25 -16.62 10.71 -10.41
N THR A 26 -17.51 9.72 -10.52
CA THR A 26 -17.44 8.65 -11.53
C THR A 26 -17.22 9.14 -12.97
N PRO A 27 -18.00 10.11 -13.52
CA PRO A 27 -17.77 10.63 -14.86
C PRO A 27 -16.49 11.48 -14.98
N TRP A 28 -16.00 12.02 -13.87
CA TRP A 28 -14.86 12.94 -13.82
C TRP A 28 -13.52 12.24 -13.57
N ARG A 29 -13.52 10.94 -13.25
CA ARG A 29 -12.30 10.16 -12.94
C ARG A 29 -11.14 10.36 -13.92
N PRO A 30 -11.31 10.29 -15.26
CA PRO A 30 -10.17 10.50 -16.16
C PRO A 30 -9.56 11.91 -16.02
N TRP A 31 -10.38 12.91 -15.68
CA TRP A 31 -9.95 14.30 -15.49
C TRP A 31 -9.35 14.57 -14.10
N LEU A 32 -9.68 13.75 -13.09
CA LEU A 32 -9.15 13.95 -11.74
C LEU A 32 -7.64 13.81 -11.66
N LEU A 33 -7.03 12.87 -12.40
CA LEU A 33 -5.58 12.67 -12.40
C LEU A 33 -4.80 13.91 -12.86
N PRO A 34 -5.04 14.47 -14.07
CA PRO A 34 -4.32 15.67 -14.50
C PRO A 34 -4.63 16.88 -13.60
N VAL A 35 -5.86 17.01 -13.10
CA VAL A 35 -6.21 18.07 -12.14
C VAL A 35 -5.40 17.95 -10.85
N LEU A 36 -5.30 16.75 -10.28
CA LEU A 36 -4.51 16.52 -9.06
C LEU A 36 -3.02 16.74 -9.28
N VAL A 37 -2.49 16.44 -10.48
CA VAL A 37 -1.10 16.77 -10.83
C VAL A 37 -0.91 18.28 -10.75
N VAL A 38 -1.75 19.07 -11.42
CA VAL A 38 -1.67 20.54 -11.38
C VAL A 38 -1.79 21.06 -9.94
N VAL A 39 -2.77 20.56 -9.19
CA VAL A 39 -3.00 20.95 -7.79
C VAL A 39 -1.80 20.62 -6.90
N SER A 40 -1.10 19.52 -7.16
CA SER A 40 0.08 19.11 -6.38
C SER A 40 1.24 20.12 -6.44
N PHE A 41 1.33 20.91 -7.50
CA PHE A 41 2.34 21.95 -7.71
C PHE A 41 1.92 23.33 -7.21
N ILE A 42 0.68 23.52 -6.75
CA ILE A 42 0.23 24.81 -6.22
C ILE A 42 1.03 25.09 -4.93
N PRO A 43 1.80 26.19 -4.88
CA PRO A 43 2.54 26.56 -3.69
C PRO A 43 1.59 27.18 -2.65
N VAL A 44 1.73 26.77 -1.41
CA VAL A 44 1.10 27.36 -0.25
C VAL A 44 2.23 27.70 0.73
N ASN A 45 2.37 28.97 1.13
CA ASN A 45 3.46 29.41 2.02
C ASN A 45 4.86 28.84 1.63
N GLU A 46 5.26 29.04 0.36
CA GLU A 46 6.55 28.59 -0.22
C GLU A 46 6.75 27.09 -0.43
N LEU A 47 5.81 26.23 -0.01
CA LEU A 47 5.89 24.79 -0.22
C LEU A 47 4.77 24.28 -1.15
N PRO A 48 5.05 23.35 -2.07
CA PRO A 48 4.01 22.75 -2.87
C PRO A 48 3.05 21.95 -1.98
N LEU A 49 1.77 21.91 -2.33
CA LEU A 49 0.76 21.17 -1.56
C LEU A 49 1.13 19.69 -1.32
N ALA A 50 1.83 19.07 -2.29
CA ALA A 50 2.37 17.72 -2.14
C ALA A 50 3.37 17.58 -0.98
N ALA A 51 4.19 18.60 -0.72
CA ALA A 51 5.16 18.58 0.38
C ALA A 51 4.46 18.61 1.74
N TYR A 52 3.35 19.34 1.87
CA TYR A 52 2.54 19.33 3.10
C TYR A 52 1.96 17.97 3.40
N VAL A 53 1.39 17.29 2.41
CA VAL A 53 0.86 15.93 2.61
C VAL A 53 1.98 14.97 3.01
N ARG A 54 3.15 15.08 2.36
CA ARG A 54 4.34 14.32 2.74
C ARG A 54 4.77 14.59 4.19
N SER A 55 4.62 15.79 4.73
CA SER A 55 4.94 16.06 6.14
C SER A 55 4.13 15.23 7.13
N PHE A 56 2.92 14.79 6.74
CA PHE A 56 2.08 13.92 7.58
C PHE A 56 2.25 12.43 7.29
N THR A 57 2.48 12.05 6.03
CA THR A 57 2.54 10.63 5.62
C THR A 57 3.95 10.08 5.47
N ASP A 58 4.95 10.95 5.47
CA ASP A 58 6.30 10.68 4.96
C ASP A 58 6.29 10.12 3.52
N ASP A 59 7.45 9.70 3.00
CA ASP A 59 7.57 9.00 1.73
C ASP A 59 6.95 7.59 1.85
N LEU A 60 5.81 7.40 1.17
CA LEU A 60 5.11 6.11 1.12
C LEU A 60 6.02 4.94 0.69
N ALA A 61 5.72 3.74 1.14
CA ALA A 61 6.35 2.54 0.63
C ALA A 61 6.00 2.36 -0.85
N ILE A 62 6.94 1.80 -1.61
CA ILE A 62 6.75 1.54 -3.04
C ILE A 62 5.62 0.54 -3.26
N SER A 63 5.49 -0.46 -2.37
CA SER A 63 4.33 -1.37 -2.36
C SER A 63 3.00 -0.61 -2.28
N THR A 64 2.91 0.43 -1.45
CA THR A 64 1.70 1.26 -1.30
C THR A 64 1.44 2.07 -2.55
N LEU A 65 2.47 2.65 -3.16
CA LEU A 65 2.33 3.34 -4.45
C LEU A 65 1.81 2.40 -5.54
N VAL A 66 2.34 1.17 -5.61
CA VAL A 66 1.85 0.14 -6.55
C VAL A 66 0.39 -0.22 -6.26
N LEU A 67 0.02 -0.40 -4.99
CA LEU A 67 -1.38 -0.67 -4.60
C LEU A 67 -2.31 0.48 -5.03
N LEU A 68 -1.93 1.73 -4.74
CA LEU A 68 -2.72 2.91 -5.11
C LEU A 68 -2.82 3.07 -6.63
N ALA A 69 -1.73 2.83 -7.37
CA ALA A 69 -1.73 2.82 -8.82
C ALA A 69 -2.66 1.73 -9.38
N TRP A 70 -2.59 0.51 -8.84
CA TRP A 70 -3.47 -0.59 -9.23
C TRP A 70 -4.94 -0.26 -8.98
N VAL A 71 -5.28 0.26 -7.80
CA VAL A 71 -6.64 0.72 -7.49
C VAL A 71 -7.07 1.82 -8.45
N SER A 72 -6.17 2.75 -8.78
CA SER A 72 -6.45 3.85 -9.70
C SER A 72 -6.82 3.30 -11.09
N LEU A 73 -6.03 2.37 -11.61
CA LEU A 73 -6.31 1.67 -12.88
C LEU A 73 -7.63 0.89 -12.85
N CYS A 74 -7.96 0.25 -11.73
CA CYS A 74 -9.25 -0.42 -11.55
C CYS A 74 -10.43 0.58 -11.60
N ARG A 75 -10.27 1.76 -10.99
CA ARG A 75 -11.33 2.80 -10.97
C ARG A 75 -11.54 3.47 -12.32
N LEU A 76 -10.51 3.48 -13.16
CA LEU A 76 -10.54 3.93 -14.55
C LEU A 76 -11.03 2.85 -15.53
N GLY A 77 -11.22 1.61 -15.08
CA GLY A 77 -11.66 0.50 -15.93
C GLY A 77 -10.57 -0.10 -16.80
N VAL A 78 -9.30 0.26 -16.59
CA VAL A 78 -8.15 -0.26 -17.36
C VAL A 78 -7.78 -1.67 -16.94
N VAL A 79 -7.92 -1.99 -15.66
CA VAL A 79 -7.55 -3.28 -15.07
C VAL A 79 -8.74 -3.85 -14.29
N GLN A 80 -8.89 -5.18 -14.33
CA GLN A 80 -9.95 -5.84 -13.57
C GLN A 80 -9.65 -5.85 -12.06
N PRO A 81 -10.65 -5.63 -11.20
CA PRO A 81 -10.47 -5.76 -9.76
C PRO A 81 -10.02 -7.17 -9.34
N LEU A 82 -9.18 -7.26 -8.31
CA LEU A 82 -8.76 -8.55 -7.76
C LEU A 82 -9.95 -9.40 -7.31
N GLN A 83 -9.83 -10.71 -7.53
CA GLN A 83 -10.75 -11.69 -6.97
C GLN A 83 -10.58 -11.78 -5.44
N ARG A 84 -11.60 -12.29 -4.75
CA ARG A 84 -11.55 -12.47 -3.28
C ARG A 84 -10.31 -13.22 -2.78
N PRO A 85 -9.89 -14.38 -3.33
CA PRO A 85 -8.71 -15.08 -2.83
C PRO A 85 -7.43 -14.24 -2.95
N GLN A 86 -7.26 -13.52 -4.06
CA GLN A 86 -6.10 -12.65 -4.27
C GLN A 86 -6.07 -11.49 -3.26
N LYS A 87 -7.24 -10.90 -2.94
CA LYS A 87 -7.33 -9.88 -1.89
C LYS A 87 -6.91 -10.42 -0.52
N VAL A 88 -7.39 -11.62 -0.16
CA VAL A 88 -7.00 -12.27 1.10
C VAL A 88 -5.49 -12.51 1.13
N GLN A 89 -4.90 -12.99 0.04
CA GLN A 89 -3.45 -13.20 -0.05
C GLN A 89 -2.64 -11.91 0.15
N VAL A 90 -3.06 -10.78 -0.45
CA VAL A 90 -2.44 -9.46 -0.22
C VAL A 90 -2.52 -9.09 1.27
N LEU A 91 -3.70 -9.21 1.87
CA LEU A 91 -3.93 -8.88 3.28
C LEU A 91 -3.11 -9.76 4.22
N LEU A 92 -3.03 -11.06 3.95
CA LEU A 92 -2.24 -11.99 4.75
C LEU A 92 -0.74 -11.71 4.62
N LEU A 93 -0.24 -11.48 3.40
CA LEU A 93 1.16 -11.21 3.16
C LEU A 93 1.60 -9.91 3.86
N PHE A 94 0.98 -8.79 3.55
CA PHE A 94 1.38 -7.49 4.10
C PHE A 94 0.95 -7.33 5.56
N GLY A 95 -0.14 -7.98 5.99
CA GLY A 95 -0.50 -8.07 7.40
C GLY A 95 0.52 -8.84 8.21
N ALA A 96 0.99 -10.00 7.73
CA ALA A 96 2.03 -10.78 8.40
C ALA A 96 3.36 -10.00 8.49
N LEU A 97 3.78 -9.37 7.39
CA LEU A 97 4.99 -8.55 7.43
C LEU A 97 4.85 -7.35 8.38
N SER A 98 3.65 -6.74 8.45
CA SER A 98 3.37 -5.67 9.42
C SER A 98 3.46 -6.17 10.87
N LEU A 99 2.96 -7.38 11.15
CA LEU A 99 3.05 -8.00 12.48
C LEU A 99 4.48 -8.39 12.86
N VAL A 100 5.34 -8.68 11.87
CA VAL A 100 6.77 -8.87 12.13
C VAL A 100 7.41 -7.53 12.50
N LEU A 101 7.12 -6.47 11.73
CA LEU A 101 7.84 -5.20 11.85
C LEU A 101 7.37 -4.34 13.02
N TYR A 102 6.07 -4.02 13.07
CA TYR A 102 5.57 -2.93 13.91
C TYR A 102 5.61 -3.19 15.41
N PRO A 103 5.34 -4.41 15.93
CA PRO A 103 5.48 -4.67 17.36
C PRO A 103 6.87 -4.36 17.90
N ALA A 104 7.92 -4.63 17.10
CA ALA A 104 9.28 -4.27 17.48
C ALA A 104 9.53 -2.77 17.46
N THR A 105 9.04 -2.06 16.44
CA THR A 105 9.17 -0.59 16.38
C THR A 105 8.42 0.12 17.51
N MET A 106 7.37 -0.50 18.06
CA MET A 106 6.61 -0.01 19.21
C MET A 106 7.24 -0.38 20.56
N GLY A 107 8.37 -1.07 20.58
CA GLY A 107 9.03 -1.51 21.82
C GLY A 107 8.32 -2.65 22.55
N LEU A 108 7.42 -3.38 21.88
CA LEU A 108 6.68 -4.50 22.47
C LEU A 108 7.50 -5.81 22.53
N THR A 109 8.66 -5.85 21.88
CA THR A 109 9.55 -7.00 21.86
C THR A 109 11.01 -6.56 21.96
N TYR A 110 11.84 -7.40 22.55
CA TYR A 110 13.31 -7.22 22.61
C TYR A 110 14.01 -7.58 21.29
N PHE A 111 13.29 -8.25 20.39
CA PHE A 111 13.77 -8.58 19.06
C PHE A 111 13.52 -7.40 18.11
N ASP A 112 14.52 -7.03 17.31
CA ASP A 112 14.46 -5.87 16.40
C ASP A 112 14.61 -6.31 14.92
N PRO A 113 13.51 -6.76 14.27
CA PRO A 113 13.45 -7.05 12.84
C PRO A 113 13.75 -5.84 11.96
N TYR A 114 13.57 -4.61 12.46
CA TYR A 114 13.79 -3.40 11.67
C TYR A 114 15.26 -3.29 11.23
N ARG A 115 16.18 -3.80 12.06
CA ARG A 115 17.63 -3.90 11.74
C ARG A 115 17.93 -4.74 10.50
N TRP A 116 17.12 -5.75 10.21
CA TRP A 116 17.31 -6.59 9.02
C TRP A 116 17.18 -5.80 7.73
N GLY A 117 16.45 -4.69 7.75
CA GLY A 117 16.33 -3.83 6.59
C GLY A 117 17.62 -3.07 6.23
N PHE A 118 18.54 -2.88 7.18
CA PHE A 118 19.88 -2.30 6.91
C PHE A 118 20.90 -3.32 6.39
N ASN A 119 20.69 -4.61 6.69
CA ASN A 119 21.45 -5.71 6.07
C ASN A 119 20.48 -6.60 5.27
N PRO A 120 20.04 -6.13 4.08
CA PRO A 120 18.84 -6.63 3.42
C PRO A 120 19.05 -7.96 2.72
N ARG A 121 20.27 -8.50 2.62
CA ARG A 121 20.57 -9.72 1.84
C ARG A 121 19.65 -10.91 2.18
N PRO A 122 19.52 -11.35 3.44
CA PRO A 122 18.59 -12.42 3.79
C PRO A 122 17.13 -12.03 3.53
N MET A 123 16.78 -10.77 3.73
CA MET A 123 15.41 -10.28 3.55
C MET A 123 15.01 -10.25 2.07
N ILE A 124 15.91 -9.87 1.16
CA ILE A 124 15.71 -9.90 -0.29
C ILE A 124 15.42 -11.33 -0.75
N VAL A 125 16.15 -12.33 -0.23
CA VAL A 125 15.88 -13.74 -0.54
C VAL A 125 14.49 -14.15 -0.06
N LEU A 126 14.13 -13.83 1.18
CA LEU A 126 12.81 -14.15 1.74
C LEU A 126 11.68 -13.49 0.95
N ILE A 127 11.81 -12.22 0.60
CA ILE A 127 10.84 -11.47 -0.20
C ILE A 127 10.80 -11.99 -1.63
N GLY A 128 11.93 -12.42 -2.20
CA GLY A 128 11.98 -13.09 -3.50
C GLY A 128 11.21 -14.40 -3.51
N VAL A 129 11.37 -15.24 -2.48
CA VAL A 129 10.57 -16.46 -2.31
C VAL A 129 9.09 -16.14 -2.15
N ALA A 130 8.74 -15.12 -1.36
CA ALA A 130 7.35 -14.67 -1.22
C ALA A 130 6.76 -14.19 -2.55
N ALA A 131 7.54 -13.47 -3.38
CA ALA A 131 7.12 -13.05 -4.71
C ALA A 131 6.89 -14.25 -5.64
N LEU A 132 7.78 -15.25 -5.64
CA LEU A 132 7.59 -16.49 -6.41
C LEU A 132 6.35 -17.26 -5.95
N LEU A 133 6.10 -17.33 -4.63
CA LEU A 133 4.88 -17.92 -4.08
C LEU A 133 3.63 -17.18 -4.58
N MET A 134 3.63 -15.86 -4.56
CA MET A 134 2.51 -15.05 -5.06
C MET A 134 2.30 -15.21 -6.57
N LEU A 135 3.40 -15.38 -7.33
CA LEU A 135 3.36 -15.69 -8.76
C LEU A 135 2.69 -17.03 -9.02
N TRP A 136 3.09 -18.08 -8.29
CA TRP A 136 2.45 -19.41 -8.36
C TRP A 136 0.96 -19.35 -8.01
N LEU A 137 0.61 -18.53 -7.02
CA LEU A 137 -0.77 -18.33 -6.57
C LEU A 137 -1.61 -17.41 -7.47
N ARG A 138 -1.09 -16.89 -8.59
CA ARG A 138 -1.93 -16.11 -9.52
C ARG A 138 -2.01 -14.62 -9.20
N ASN A 139 -1.24 -14.12 -8.22
CA ASN A 139 -1.46 -12.81 -7.62
C ASN A 139 -0.47 -11.77 -8.15
N THR A 140 -0.80 -11.25 -9.33
CA THR A 140 0.03 -10.26 -10.03
C THR A 140 0.27 -8.99 -9.23
N LEU A 141 -0.73 -8.52 -8.45
CA LEU A 141 -0.59 -7.32 -7.63
C LEU A 141 0.48 -7.50 -6.54
N SER A 142 0.39 -8.58 -5.75
CA SER A 142 1.39 -8.84 -4.71
C SER A 142 2.80 -8.99 -5.29
N VAL A 143 2.91 -9.65 -6.46
CA VAL A 143 4.20 -9.77 -7.17
C VAL A 143 4.74 -8.40 -7.53
N TRP A 144 3.92 -7.51 -8.12
CA TRP A 144 4.36 -6.15 -8.45
C TRP A 144 4.72 -5.32 -7.22
N MET A 145 3.95 -5.42 -6.13
CA MET A 145 4.25 -4.70 -4.89
C MET A 145 5.62 -5.11 -4.34
N LEU A 146 5.90 -6.41 -4.25
CA LEU A 146 7.20 -6.90 -3.78
C LEU A 146 8.32 -6.60 -4.77
N ALA A 147 8.15 -6.91 -6.05
CA ALA A 147 9.21 -6.75 -7.06
C ALA A 147 9.57 -5.28 -7.30
N ALA A 148 8.58 -4.39 -7.40
CA ALA A 148 8.84 -2.96 -7.54
C ALA A 148 9.49 -2.38 -6.28
N GLY A 149 9.09 -2.84 -5.09
CA GLY A 149 9.75 -2.47 -3.83
C GLY A 149 11.22 -2.88 -3.81
N THR A 150 11.53 -4.13 -4.15
CA THR A 150 12.91 -4.64 -4.24
C THR A 150 13.72 -3.89 -5.29
N LEU A 151 13.15 -3.64 -6.47
CA LEU A 151 13.82 -2.93 -7.56
C LEU A 151 14.12 -1.47 -7.18
N ALA A 152 13.13 -0.79 -6.60
CA ALA A 152 13.31 0.58 -6.13
C ALA A 152 14.36 0.68 -5.03
N PHE A 153 14.45 -0.32 -4.15
CA PHE A 153 15.52 -0.42 -3.16
C PHE A 153 16.89 -0.62 -3.83
N ALA A 154 16.99 -1.54 -4.79
CA ALA A 154 18.24 -1.78 -5.53
C ALA A 154 18.73 -0.54 -6.30
N LEU A 155 17.80 0.25 -6.83
CA LEU A 155 18.07 1.51 -7.54
C LEU A 155 18.24 2.73 -6.61
N ARG A 156 18.10 2.56 -5.28
CA ARG A 156 18.17 3.63 -4.29
C ARG A 156 17.24 4.81 -4.60
N LEU A 157 16.00 4.50 -4.97
CA LEU A 157 15.01 5.52 -5.38
C LEU A 157 14.49 6.37 -4.21
N LYS A 158 14.52 5.86 -2.97
CA LYS A 158 14.20 6.63 -1.76
C LYS A 158 15.49 7.03 -1.05
N ALA A 159 15.38 8.07 -0.24
CA ALA A 159 16.47 8.49 0.65
C ALA A 159 16.74 7.48 1.77
N SER A 160 15.76 6.63 2.12
CA SER A 160 15.95 5.59 3.13
C SER A 160 16.90 4.50 2.64
N GLU A 161 17.82 4.13 3.52
CA GLU A 161 18.74 3.00 3.38
C GLU A 161 18.12 1.68 3.87
N ASN A 162 16.93 1.74 4.50
CA ASN A 162 16.27 0.58 5.07
C ASN A 162 15.30 -0.04 4.06
N TYR A 163 15.46 -1.34 3.78
CA TYR A 163 14.62 -2.05 2.82
C TYR A 163 13.14 -2.19 3.28
N TRP A 164 12.85 -2.20 4.59
CA TRP A 164 11.47 -2.23 5.08
C TRP A 164 10.66 -1.02 4.60
N ASP A 165 11.28 0.15 4.55
CA ASP A 165 10.63 1.41 4.17
C ASP A 165 10.20 1.45 2.70
N TYR A 166 10.69 0.50 1.87
CA TYR A 166 10.24 0.33 0.49
C TYR A 166 9.06 -0.64 0.38
N LEU A 167 8.91 -1.54 1.35
CA LEU A 167 7.93 -2.62 1.32
C LEU A 167 6.65 -2.29 2.07
N ILE A 168 6.75 -1.60 3.22
CA ILE A 168 5.63 -1.40 4.14
C ILE A 168 5.68 0.01 4.73
N ASP A 169 4.51 0.60 4.90
CA ASP A 169 4.32 1.85 5.61
C ASP A 169 3.05 1.78 6.48
N PRO A 170 2.85 2.76 7.39
CA PRO A 170 1.69 2.77 8.28
C PRO A 170 0.34 2.80 7.57
N LEU A 171 0.23 3.39 6.36
CA LEU A 171 -1.02 3.41 5.59
C LEU A 171 -1.37 2.01 5.08
N LEU A 172 -0.39 1.27 4.54
CA LEU A 172 -0.61 -0.09 4.08
C LEU A 172 -0.96 -1.02 5.26
N THR A 173 -0.29 -0.86 6.40
CA THR A 173 -0.61 -1.60 7.62
C THR A 173 -2.02 -1.28 8.11
N GLY A 174 -2.40 0.00 8.17
CA GLY A 174 -3.74 0.42 8.52
C GLY A 174 -4.80 -0.19 7.59
N TYR A 175 -4.55 -0.19 6.28
CA TYR A 175 -5.42 -0.84 5.31
C TYR A 175 -5.56 -2.35 5.58
N CYS A 176 -4.44 -3.06 5.79
CA CYS A 176 -4.45 -4.50 6.05
C CYS A 176 -5.23 -4.85 7.34
N LEU A 177 -5.05 -4.07 8.40
CA LEU A 177 -5.75 -4.27 9.67
C LEU A 177 -7.25 -4.02 9.52
N VAL A 178 -7.65 -2.87 8.98
CA VAL A 178 -9.09 -2.52 8.84
C VAL A 178 -9.79 -3.50 7.91
N ALA A 179 -9.22 -3.78 6.73
CA ALA A 179 -9.83 -4.69 5.78
C ALA A 179 -9.83 -6.14 6.29
N GLY A 180 -8.76 -6.58 6.95
CA GLY A 180 -8.67 -7.92 7.55
C GLY A 180 -9.71 -8.13 8.65
N LEU A 181 -9.79 -7.21 9.61
CA LEU A 181 -10.79 -7.25 10.69
C LEU A 181 -12.21 -7.21 10.15
N TRP A 182 -12.48 -6.38 9.15
CA TRP A 182 -13.79 -6.33 8.49
C TRP A 182 -14.17 -7.66 7.83
N MET A 183 -13.21 -8.32 7.17
CA MET A 183 -13.44 -9.62 6.56
C MET A 183 -13.71 -10.71 7.60
N LEU A 184 -12.99 -10.71 8.73
CA LEU A 184 -13.22 -11.62 9.85
C LEU A 184 -14.60 -11.39 10.49
N ALA A 185 -14.96 -10.13 10.75
CA ALA A 185 -16.27 -9.77 11.28
C ALA A 185 -17.40 -10.25 10.36
N MET A 186 -17.30 -10.02 9.06
CA MET A 186 -18.29 -10.51 8.09
C MET A 186 -18.34 -12.04 8.02
N ALA A 187 -17.21 -12.73 8.16
CA ALA A 187 -17.17 -14.20 8.16
C ALA A 187 -17.85 -14.77 9.40
N ALA A 188 -17.67 -14.15 10.57
CA ALA A 188 -18.33 -14.53 11.83
C ALA A 188 -19.82 -14.17 11.86
N TRP A 189 -20.23 -13.06 11.23
CA TRP A 189 -21.61 -12.57 11.25
C TRP A 189 -22.54 -13.35 10.30
N ARG A 190 -22.02 -13.84 9.17
CA ARG A 190 -22.79 -14.63 8.17
C ARG A 190 -23.46 -15.90 8.72
N PRO A 191 -22.79 -16.76 9.52
CA PRO A 191 -23.44 -17.93 10.11
C PRO A 191 -24.47 -17.55 11.19
N LEU A 192 -24.23 -16.48 11.97
CA LEU A 192 -25.16 -15.99 13.00
C LEU A 192 -26.50 -15.52 12.41
N LEU A 193 -26.48 -14.84 11.26
CA LEU A 193 -27.69 -14.43 10.54
C LEU A 193 -28.46 -15.60 9.92
N LYS A 194 -27.78 -16.68 9.52
CA LYS A 194 -28.44 -17.89 9.03
C LYS A 194 -29.14 -18.65 10.15
N LEU A 195 -28.57 -18.64 11.37
CA LEU A 195 -29.18 -19.24 12.55
C LEU A 195 -30.50 -18.53 12.94
N HIS A 196 -30.57 -17.20 12.77
CA HIS A 196 -31.75 -16.39 13.09
C HIS A 196 -32.87 -16.42 12.04
N ARG A 197 -32.60 -16.83 10.79
CA ARG A 197 -33.62 -16.96 9.72
C ARG A 197 -34.14 -18.39 9.53
N GLY A 198 -33.66 -19.32 10.36
CA GLY A 198 -34.08 -20.73 10.37
C GLY A 198 -35.10 -21.06 11.47
N GLN A 199 -35.71 -20.04 12.08
CA GLN A 199 -36.94 -20.11 12.88
C GLN A 199 -38.05 -19.41 12.12
#